data_AF-A0A8C2H5P8-F1
#
_entry.id   AF-A0A8C2H5P8-F1
#
_cell.length_a   1.000
_cell.length_b   1.000
_cell.length_c   1.000
_cell.angle_alpha   90.00
_cell.angle_beta   90.00
_cell.angle_gamma   90.00
#
_symmetry.space_group_name_H-M   'P 1'
#
loop_
_entity.id
_entity.type
_entity.pdbx_description
1 polymer ?
#
loop_
_entity_poly.entity_id
_entity_poly.type
_entity_poly.pdbx_seq_one_letter_code
_entity_poly.pdbx_strand_id
1 'polypeptide(L)'
;MAEEDFRPLSEEISSFCLVTEARSGTQVTQPFPRSPKLIRRTGANSPKPSELPVWLDDLKKERKRTESHLESIKKRQANLNTSSEAMKQQVQECFEELHMALHEDEKAVLDMIEQDRRETGSKLNRLLQDWNQHLSLLQKHISAIHAAQQSPAESMKQPFPEDFTLTSCRKKLDPAEEEIKMNEERIHKLMKVLRNISKDLKAQLQRKSLLLDSFNVAIDKQSCHKQIKLTSDGRGLCLSSEDRCIPNEPLRFDQLFCALGSVAITSGQHYWEVDVRCCPSWAVGVAYGSLQRRGRDKGAKLGRNRCSWSLEFQNGHLMAWHNDRHVALPITAARAAPNRVGVFVKYQKGRLVFYDAETMRTLQEFSAVQTAVFERAHHQFTEPLYPAFRFFSPKDKGHYHIEICDLSL
;
A
#
# COMPACT_ATOMS: atom_id res chain seq x y z
N MET A 1 -32.45 -19.00 25.95
CA MET A 1 -33.74 -18.29 25.74
C MET A 1 -33.44 -17.00 25.01
N ALA A 2 -34.24 -16.70 23.99
CA ALA A 2 -34.11 -15.63 22.98
C ALA A 2 -33.42 -16.07 21.67
N GLU A 3 -34.24 -16.75 20.85
CA GLU A 3 -34.19 -16.78 19.38
C GLU A 3 -34.62 -15.42 18.83
N GLU A 4 -33.92 -14.89 17.81
CA GLU A 4 -34.50 -13.96 16.84
C GLU A 4 -33.91 -14.24 15.43
N ASP A 5 -34.69 -14.99 14.65
CA ASP A 5 -35.10 -14.77 13.27
C ASP A 5 -34.10 -14.28 12.22
N PHE A 6 -33.51 -15.25 11.52
CA PHE A 6 -33.07 -15.13 10.13
C PHE A 6 -34.30 -15.08 9.19
N ARG A 7 -34.50 -13.96 8.47
CA ARG A 7 -35.38 -13.90 7.29
C ARG A 7 -34.57 -14.02 5.98
N PRO A 8 -35.02 -14.84 5.01
CA PRO A 8 -34.37 -14.92 3.70
C PRO A 8 -34.90 -13.83 2.75
N LEU A 9 -33.99 -13.23 1.97
CA LEU A 9 -34.29 -12.31 0.88
C LEU A 9 -34.73 -13.09 -0.37
N SER A 10 -36.03 -13.08 -0.65
CA SER A 10 -36.60 -13.51 -1.93
C SER A 10 -36.84 -12.29 -2.85
N GLU A 11 -36.29 -12.40 -4.05
CA GLU A 11 -36.79 -11.91 -5.35
C GLU A 11 -37.71 -10.68 -5.42
N GLU A 12 -37.17 -9.57 -5.94
CA GLU A 12 -37.92 -8.67 -6.83
C GLU A 12 -37.02 -8.25 -8.00
N ILE A 13 -37.18 -8.92 -9.15
CA ILE A 13 -36.71 -8.43 -10.45
C ILE A 13 -37.92 -8.38 -11.38
N SER A 14 -38.44 -7.18 -11.65
CA SER A 14 -38.95 -6.79 -12.96
C SER A 14 -39.52 -5.37 -12.94
N SER A 15 -38.88 -4.43 -13.66
CA SER A 15 -39.58 -3.52 -14.58
C SER A 15 -38.59 -2.67 -15.41
N PHE A 16 -38.41 -3.11 -16.65
CA PHE A 16 -38.19 -2.37 -17.91
C PHE A 16 -37.64 -0.92 -17.90
N CYS A 17 -36.45 -0.77 -18.50
CA CYS A 17 -36.02 0.44 -19.21
C CYS A 17 -36.51 0.41 -20.67
N LEU A 18 -37.18 1.47 -21.08
CA LEU A 18 -37.32 1.89 -22.48
C LEU A 18 -36.11 2.76 -22.84
N VAL A 19 -35.24 2.32 -23.74
CA VAL A 19 -34.36 3.23 -24.50
C VAL A 19 -34.25 2.75 -25.93
N THR A 20 -34.61 3.66 -26.81
CA THR A 20 -34.54 3.66 -28.27
C THR A 20 -33.12 3.46 -28.80
N GLU A 21 -32.97 2.57 -29.78
CA GLU A 21 -31.72 2.28 -30.48
C GLU A 21 -31.25 3.44 -31.35
N ALA A 22 -29.98 3.83 -31.22
CA ALA A 22 -29.20 4.46 -32.28
C ALA A 22 -27.92 3.63 -32.51
N ARG A 23 -27.73 3.20 -33.76
CA ARG A 23 -26.68 2.28 -34.23
C ARG A 23 -25.29 2.93 -34.20
N SER A 24 -24.32 2.28 -33.57
CA SER A 24 -22.97 2.06 -34.12
C SER A 24 -22.26 0.93 -33.35
N GLY A 25 -21.52 0.10 -34.08
CA GLY A 25 -21.09 -1.23 -33.65
C GLY A 25 -20.02 -1.24 -32.57
N THR A 26 -20.33 -1.89 -31.45
CA THR A 26 -19.40 -2.61 -30.58
C THR A 26 -20.15 -3.81 -30.03
N GLN A 27 -19.50 -4.98 -30.06
CA GLN A 27 -20.11 -6.24 -29.67
C GLN A 27 -20.33 -6.22 -28.14
N VAL A 28 -21.56 -5.99 -27.72
CA VAL A 28 -21.98 -6.06 -26.31
C VAL A 28 -21.89 -7.53 -25.89
N THR A 29 -20.84 -7.90 -25.16
CA THR A 29 -20.77 -9.18 -24.44
C THR A 29 -21.86 -9.16 -23.36
N GLN A 30 -22.93 -9.92 -23.58
CA GLN A 30 -24.02 -10.02 -22.62
C GLN A 30 -23.50 -10.68 -21.33
N PRO A 31 -23.78 -10.11 -20.14
CA PRO A 31 -23.21 -10.57 -18.87
C PRO A 31 -23.72 -11.95 -18.43
N PHE A 32 -24.82 -12.41 -19.00
CA PHE A 32 -25.41 -13.73 -18.74
C PHE A 32 -25.71 -14.41 -20.08
N PRO A 33 -25.48 -15.73 -20.21
CA PRO A 33 -26.06 -16.51 -21.30
C PRO A 33 -27.57 -16.27 -21.27
N ARG A 34 -28.17 -15.89 -22.40
CA ARG A 34 -29.64 -15.85 -22.49
C ARG A 34 -30.15 -17.22 -22.10
N SER A 35 -31.19 -17.27 -21.26
CA SER A 35 -31.95 -18.51 -21.02
C SER A 35 -32.19 -19.19 -22.37
N PRO A 36 -32.11 -20.53 -22.46
CA PRO A 36 -32.36 -21.23 -23.71
C PRO A 36 -33.63 -20.65 -24.32
N LYS A 37 -33.54 -20.13 -25.55
CA LYS A 37 -34.71 -19.55 -26.22
C LYS A 37 -35.77 -20.63 -26.20
N LEU A 38 -36.82 -20.46 -25.38
CA LEU A 38 -38.02 -21.26 -25.53
C LEU A 38 -38.50 -20.95 -26.94
N ILE A 39 -38.27 -21.88 -27.87
CA ILE A 39 -38.87 -21.82 -29.19
C ILE A 39 -40.36 -22.03 -28.94
N ARG A 40 -41.08 -20.95 -28.64
CA ARG A 40 -42.52 -20.92 -28.67
C ARG A 40 -42.87 -21.12 -30.14
N ARG A 41 -43.23 -22.35 -30.53
CA ARG A 41 -43.89 -22.61 -31.81
C ARG A 41 -45.15 -21.75 -31.81
N THR A 42 -45.09 -20.60 -32.46
CA THR A 42 -46.26 -19.77 -32.78
C THR A 42 -47.03 -20.50 -33.87
N GLY A 43 -47.99 -21.31 -33.44
CA GLY A 43 -48.83 -22.14 -34.29
C GLY A 43 -49.45 -23.22 -33.43
N ALA A 44 -50.60 -22.92 -32.83
CA ALA A 44 -51.41 -23.89 -32.12
C ALA A 44 -52.04 -24.87 -33.13
N ASN A 45 -51.24 -25.81 -33.64
CA ASN A 45 -51.77 -27.07 -34.14
C ASN A 45 -51.52 -28.09 -33.03
N SER A 46 -52.60 -28.57 -32.42
CA SER A 46 -52.53 -29.76 -31.58
C SER A 46 -51.91 -30.90 -32.41
N PRO A 47 -50.94 -31.66 -31.87
CA PRO A 47 -50.32 -32.75 -32.61
C PRO A 47 -51.41 -33.75 -33.03
N LYS A 48 -51.42 -34.13 -34.31
CA LYS A 48 -52.32 -35.17 -34.81
C LYS A 48 -51.98 -36.51 -34.12
N PRO A 49 -52.94 -37.44 -33.91
CA PRO A 49 -52.70 -38.69 -33.20
C PRO A 49 -51.51 -39.52 -33.73
N SER A 50 -51.25 -39.45 -35.04
CA SER A 50 -50.14 -40.11 -35.72
C SER A 50 -48.76 -39.51 -35.44
N GLU A 51 -48.67 -38.28 -34.95
CA GLU A 51 -47.41 -37.55 -34.71
C GLU A 51 -47.01 -37.54 -33.21
N LEU A 52 -47.93 -37.92 -32.32
CA LEU A 52 -47.70 -38.00 -30.87
C LEU A 52 -46.50 -38.87 -30.47
N PRO A 53 -46.23 -40.05 -31.08
CA PRO A 53 -45.08 -40.88 -30.69
C PRO A 53 -43.74 -40.22 -30.99
N VAL A 54 -43.63 -39.51 -32.12
CA VAL A 54 -42.40 -38.79 -32.53
C VAL A 54 -42.16 -37.62 -31.58
N TRP A 55 -43.22 -36.87 -31.25
CA TRP A 55 -43.13 -35.75 -30.33
C TRP A 55 -42.75 -36.17 -28.91
N LEU A 56 -43.25 -37.32 -28.45
CA LEU A 56 -42.87 -37.91 -27.17
C LEU A 56 -41.39 -38.33 -27.14
N ASP A 57 -40.87 -38.89 -28.24
CA ASP A 57 -39.44 -39.25 -28.34
C ASP A 57 -38.54 -38.01 -28.33
N ASP A 58 -38.91 -36.95 -29.05
CA ASP A 58 -38.19 -35.67 -29.04
C ASP A 58 -38.17 -35.03 -27.65
N LEU A 59 -39.30 -35.01 -26.93
CA LEU A 59 -39.35 -34.52 -25.55
C LEU A 59 -38.51 -35.36 -24.59
N LYS A 60 -38.48 -36.69 -24.76
CA LYS A 60 -37.61 -37.57 -23.96
C LYS A 60 -36.13 -37.30 -24.23
N LYS A 61 -35.75 -37.09 -25.49
CA LYS A 61 -34.38 -36.71 -25.88
C LYS A 61 -34.00 -35.35 -25.29
N GLU A 62 -34.89 -34.37 -25.36
CA GLU A 62 -34.63 -33.03 -24.82
C GLU A 62 -34.54 -33.05 -23.29
N ARG A 63 -35.43 -33.78 -22.61
CA ARG A 63 -35.33 -34.01 -21.15
C ARG A 63 -33.96 -34.58 -20.77
N LYS A 64 -33.48 -35.61 -21.47
CA LYS A 64 -32.16 -36.22 -21.22
C LYS A 64 -31.01 -35.23 -21.43
N ARG A 65 -31.10 -34.36 -22.45
CA ARG A 65 -30.13 -33.29 -22.69
C ARG A 65 -30.15 -32.26 -21.56
N THR A 66 -31.32 -31.82 -21.13
CA THR A 66 -31.49 -30.87 -20.01
C THR A 66 -30.96 -31.46 -18.70
N GLU A 67 -31.28 -32.72 -18.39
CA GLU A 67 -30.75 -33.44 -17.22
C GLU A 67 -29.22 -33.50 -17.23
N SER A 68 -28.62 -33.84 -18.38
CA SER A 68 -27.16 -33.88 -18.54
C SER A 68 -26.53 -32.49 -18.37
N HIS A 69 -27.19 -31.44 -18.88
CA HIS A 69 -26.74 -30.06 -18.73
C HIS A 69 -26.82 -29.59 -17.27
N LEU A 70 -27.92 -29.91 -16.59
CA LEU A 70 -28.09 -29.62 -15.16
C LEU A 70 -27.01 -30.28 -14.32
N GLU A 71 -26.69 -31.55 -14.61
CA GLU A 71 -25.62 -32.26 -13.92
C GLU A 71 -24.24 -31.63 -14.18
N SER A 72 -23.98 -31.19 -15.42
CA SER A 72 -22.77 -30.43 -15.74
C SER A 72 -22.69 -29.10 -14.98
N ILE A 73 -23.80 -28.39 -14.79
CA ILE A 73 -23.83 -27.13 -14.04
C ILE A 73 -23.59 -27.41 -12.56
N LYS A 74 -24.26 -28.40 -11.97
CA LYS A 74 -24.05 -28.82 -10.58
C LYS A 74 -22.59 -29.18 -10.32
N LYS A 75 -21.98 -29.94 -11.23
CA LYS A 75 -20.55 -30.27 -11.15
C LYS A 75 -19.66 -29.02 -11.19
N ARG A 76 -19.94 -28.06 -12.08
CA ARG A 76 -19.20 -26.78 -12.12
C ARG A 76 -19.37 -25.96 -10.86
N GLN A 77 -20.57 -25.96 -10.27
CA GLN A 77 -20.85 -25.27 -9.00
C GLN A 77 -20.08 -25.90 -7.84
N ALA A 78 -20.04 -27.24 -7.75
CA ALA A 78 -19.25 -27.95 -6.74
C ALA A 78 -17.75 -27.69 -6.91
N ASN A 79 -17.25 -27.70 -8.15
CA ASN A 79 -15.86 -27.38 -8.46
C ASN A 79 -15.52 -25.93 -8.10
N LEU A 80 -16.40 -24.97 -8.40
CA LEU A 80 -16.23 -23.57 -8.03
C LEU A 80 -16.16 -23.41 -6.51
N ASN A 81 -17.05 -24.05 -5.76
CA ASN A 81 -17.05 -24.00 -4.30
C ASN A 81 -15.76 -24.59 -3.72
N THR A 82 -15.33 -25.76 -4.23
CA THR A 82 -14.09 -26.42 -3.80
C THR A 82 -12.87 -25.55 -4.11
N SER A 83 -12.79 -24.98 -5.31
CA SER A 83 -11.70 -24.10 -5.72
C SER A 83 -11.69 -22.80 -4.91
N SER A 84 -12.85 -22.21 -4.63
CA SER A 84 -12.95 -21.01 -3.79
C SER A 84 -12.48 -21.28 -2.37
N GLU A 85 -12.81 -22.44 -1.79
CA GLU A 85 -12.41 -22.78 -0.43
C GLU A 85 -10.90 -23.05 -0.36
N ALA A 86 -10.35 -23.76 -1.35
CA ALA A 86 -8.90 -23.97 -1.45
C ALA A 86 -8.13 -22.63 -1.56
N MET A 87 -8.61 -21.68 -2.36
CA MET A 87 -7.99 -20.35 -2.47
C MET A 87 -8.07 -19.56 -1.15
N LYS A 88 -9.18 -19.62 -0.43
CA LYS A 88 -9.29 -18.99 0.90
C LYS A 88 -8.32 -19.60 1.89
N GLN A 89 -8.22 -20.93 1.90
CA GLN A 89 -7.32 -21.64 2.79
C GLN A 89 -5.85 -21.22 2.54
N GLN A 90 -5.43 -21.14 1.27
CA GLN A 90 -4.08 -20.63 0.93
C GLN A 90 -3.83 -19.22 1.46
N VAL A 91 -4.82 -18.32 1.35
CA VAL A 91 -4.70 -16.97 1.90
C VAL A 91 -4.56 -17.01 3.43
N GLN A 92 -5.34 -17.86 4.11
CA GLN A 92 -5.27 -18.01 5.57
C GLN A 92 -3.91 -18.54 6.02
N GLU A 93 -3.37 -19.56 5.34
CA GLU A 93 -2.05 -20.13 5.61
C GLU A 93 -0.95 -19.06 5.50
N CYS A 94 -0.96 -18.24 4.45
CA CYS A 94 0.01 -17.14 4.31
C CYS A 94 -0.09 -16.10 5.44
N PHE A 95 -1.28 -15.80 5.95
CA PHE A 95 -1.44 -14.87 7.06
C PHE A 95 -1.03 -15.51 8.40
N GLU A 96 -1.25 -16.81 8.57
CA GLU A 96 -0.80 -17.55 9.75
C GLU A 96 0.73 -17.55 9.85
N GLU A 97 1.44 -17.76 8.73
CA GLU A 97 2.90 -17.62 8.67
C GLU A 97 3.36 -16.22 9.11
N LEU A 98 2.70 -15.16 8.62
CA LEU A 98 3.02 -13.79 9.02
C LEU A 98 2.74 -13.55 10.51
N HIS A 99 1.64 -14.08 11.04
CA HIS A 99 1.31 -13.98 12.46
C HIS A 99 2.31 -14.71 13.34
N MET A 100 2.74 -15.91 12.95
CA MET A 100 3.77 -16.67 13.66
C MET A 100 5.09 -15.89 13.71
N ALA A 101 5.56 -15.39 12.56
CA ALA A 101 6.81 -14.63 12.51
C ALA A 101 6.78 -13.38 13.41
N LEU A 102 5.66 -12.66 13.42
CA LEU A 102 5.48 -11.49 14.31
C LEU A 102 5.43 -11.88 15.79
N HIS A 103 4.76 -12.99 16.12
CA HIS A 103 4.66 -13.48 17.49
C HIS A 103 6.02 -13.97 18.03
N GLU A 104 6.80 -14.67 17.21
CA GLU A 104 8.14 -15.12 17.55
C GLU A 104 9.10 -13.96 17.79
N ASP A 105 9.07 -12.92 16.94
CA ASP A 105 9.89 -11.72 17.12
C ASP A 105 9.47 -10.94 18.38
N GLU A 106 8.17 -10.79 18.63
CA GLU A 106 7.65 -10.17 19.86
C GLU A 106 8.18 -10.89 21.10
N LYS A 107 8.07 -12.23 21.13
CA LYS A 107 8.57 -13.04 22.23
C LYS A 107 10.09 -12.87 22.41
N ALA A 108 10.85 -12.93 21.33
CA ALA A 108 12.31 -12.78 21.38
C ALA A 108 12.73 -11.40 21.93
N VAL A 109 12.03 -10.33 21.54
CA VAL A 109 12.27 -8.97 22.06
C VAL A 109 11.96 -8.88 23.56
N LEU A 110 10.83 -9.45 24.00
CA LEU A 110 10.46 -9.47 25.42
C LEU A 110 11.46 -10.28 26.26
N ASP A 111 11.87 -11.45 25.77
CA ASP A 111 12.87 -12.29 26.44
C ASP A 111 14.23 -11.58 26.57
N MET A 112 14.62 -10.80 25.55
CA MET A 112 15.83 -9.96 25.61
C MET A 112 15.74 -8.89 26.71
N ILE A 113 14.58 -8.22 26.85
CA ILE A 113 14.37 -7.21 27.90
C ILE A 113 14.42 -7.87 29.29
N GLU A 114 13.77 -9.02 29.44
CA GLU A 114 13.77 -9.76 30.69
C GLU A 114 15.18 -10.26 31.06
N GLN A 115 15.98 -10.65 30.06
CA GLN A 115 17.38 -11.01 30.26
C GLN A 115 18.22 -9.81 30.74
N ASP A 116 18.10 -8.63 30.13
CA ASP A 116 18.78 -7.41 30.58
C ASP A 116 18.38 -7.03 32.02
N ARG A 117 17.11 -7.19 32.36
CA ARG A 117 16.58 -7.01 33.72
C ARG A 117 17.23 -7.99 34.71
N ARG A 118 17.33 -9.28 34.35
CA ARG A 118 17.97 -10.31 35.20
C ARG A 118 19.45 -10.05 35.41
N GLU A 119 20.18 -9.65 34.36
CA GLU A 119 21.61 -9.34 34.44
C GLU A 119 21.87 -8.10 35.31
N THR A 120 21.11 -7.02 35.10
CA THR A 120 21.17 -5.80 35.90
C THR A 120 20.81 -6.11 37.37
N GLY A 121 19.72 -6.84 37.61
CA GLY A 121 19.33 -7.23 38.97
C GLY A 121 20.38 -8.10 39.66
N SER A 122 21.06 -8.99 38.93
CA SER A 122 22.15 -9.81 39.49
C SER A 122 23.36 -8.97 39.91
N LYS A 123 23.68 -7.90 39.17
CA LYS A 123 24.75 -6.96 39.56
C LYS A 123 24.38 -6.20 40.84
N LEU A 124 23.14 -5.69 40.93
CA LEU A 124 22.64 -5.00 42.12
C LEU A 124 22.61 -5.91 43.36
N ASN A 125 22.18 -7.16 43.21
CA ASN A 125 22.16 -8.12 44.31
C ASN A 125 23.56 -8.41 44.87
N ARG A 126 24.57 -8.51 44.00
CA ARG A 126 25.96 -8.68 44.44
C ARG A 126 26.44 -7.47 45.24
N LEU A 127 26.21 -6.26 44.75
CA LEU A 127 26.54 -5.04 45.50
C LEU A 127 25.85 -5.01 46.86
N LEU A 128 24.55 -5.33 46.91
CA LEU A 128 23.79 -5.38 48.15
C LEU A 128 24.37 -6.42 49.12
N GLN A 129 24.77 -7.58 48.62
CA GLN A 129 25.44 -8.61 49.41
C GLN A 129 26.79 -8.12 49.97
N ASP A 130 27.61 -7.46 49.13
CA ASP A 130 28.91 -6.94 49.53
C ASP A 130 28.80 -5.82 50.57
N TRP A 131 27.78 -4.96 50.46
CA TRP A 131 27.49 -3.91 51.45
C TRP A 131 26.95 -4.48 52.75
N ASN A 132 26.08 -5.50 52.69
CA ASN A 132 25.59 -6.19 53.89
C ASN A 132 26.71 -6.92 54.65
N GLN A 133 27.66 -7.54 53.95
CA GLN A 133 28.84 -8.13 54.57
C GLN A 133 29.68 -7.06 55.28
N HIS A 134 29.90 -5.92 54.63
CA HIS A 134 30.63 -4.81 55.25
C HIS A 134 29.91 -4.26 56.49
N LEU A 135 28.58 -4.12 56.44
CA LEU A 135 27.78 -3.71 57.59
C LEU A 135 27.89 -4.70 58.75
N SER A 136 27.85 -6.02 58.48
CA SER A 136 28.03 -7.05 59.50
C SER A 136 29.41 -6.99 60.15
N LEU A 137 30.47 -6.74 59.37
CA LEU A 137 31.83 -6.54 59.90
C LEU A 137 31.88 -5.33 60.84
N LEU A 138 31.29 -4.20 60.44
CA LEU A 138 31.21 -3.00 61.27
C LEU A 138 30.44 -3.26 62.58
N GLN A 139 29.32 -3.98 62.52
CA GLN A 139 28.54 -4.36 63.71
C GLN A 139 29.36 -5.24 64.68
N LYS A 140 30.14 -6.20 64.16
CA LYS A 140 31.05 -7.02 64.97
C LYS A 140 32.11 -6.17 65.64
N HIS A 141 32.72 -5.23 64.92
CA HIS A 141 33.71 -4.32 65.48
C HIS A 141 33.12 -3.41 66.57
N ILE A 142 31.95 -2.82 66.36
CA ILE A 142 31.25 -2.01 67.36
C ILE A 142 30.96 -2.84 68.62
N SER A 143 30.47 -4.07 68.46
CA SER A 143 30.16 -4.97 69.57
C SER A 143 31.41 -5.33 70.38
N ALA A 144 32.54 -5.59 69.70
CA ALA A 144 33.82 -5.88 70.34
C ALA A 144 34.34 -4.67 71.15
N ILE A 145 34.22 -3.45 70.63
CA ILE A 145 34.60 -2.22 71.34
C ILE A 145 33.72 -2.02 72.58
N HIS A 146 32.39 -2.18 72.43
CA HIS A 146 31.46 -2.07 73.57
C HIS A 146 31.77 -3.10 74.67
N ALA A 147 32.07 -4.35 74.30
CA ALA A 147 32.46 -5.38 75.27
C ALA A 147 33.77 -5.03 76.00
N ALA A 148 34.76 -4.50 75.28
CA ALA A 148 36.02 -4.06 75.86
C ALA A 148 35.84 -2.89 76.85
N GLN A 149 34.89 -1.98 76.59
CA GLN A 149 34.57 -0.87 77.51
C GLN A 149 33.91 -1.30 78.83
N GLN A 150 33.25 -2.45 78.87
CA GLN A 150 32.53 -2.93 80.05
C GLN A 150 33.37 -3.87 80.94
N SER A 151 34.61 -4.19 80.56
CA SER A 151 35.52 -5.07 81.32
C SER A 151 36.35 -4.28 82.36
N PRO A 152 36.60 -4.82 83.58
CA PRO A 152 37.54 -4.23 84.54
C PRO A 152 38.96 -4.14 83.96
N ALA A 153 39.64 -3.02 84.22
CA ALA A 153 40.92 -2.64 83.60
C ALA A 153 42.06 -3.67 83.76
N GLU A 154 41.98 -4.58 84.72
CA GLU A 154 43.03 -5.57 85.02
C GLU A 154 43.02 -6.82 84.12
N SER A 155 41.95 -7.06 83.34
CA SER A 155 41.85 -8.22 82.41
C SER A 155 42.12 -7.91 80.94
N MET A 156 42.53 -6.68 80.61
CA MET A 156 42.74 -6.23 79.23
C MET A 156 44.08 -6.74 78.68
N LYS A 157 44.18 -8.05 78.39
CA LYS A 157 45.35 -8.71 77.79
C LYS A 157 45.07 -9.38 76.44
N GLN A 158 43.85 -9.30 75.90
CA GLN A 158 43.61 -9.77 74.54
C GLN A 158 43.88 -8.64 73.52
N PRO A 159 44.82 -8.82 72.58
CA PRO A 159 45.02 -7.86 71.52
C PRO A 159 43.77 -7.84 70.62
N PHE A 160 43.32 -6.65 70.24
CA PHE A 160 42.38 -6.51 69.13
C PHE A 160 42.99 -7.20 67.89
N PRO A 161 42.19 -7.85 67.03
CA PRO A 161 42.68 -8.50 65.82
C PRO A 161 43.58 -7.56 65.00
N GLU A 162 44.64 -8.05 64.35
CA GLU A 162 45.57 -7.20 63.57
C GLU A 162 44.88 -6.38 62.45
N ASP A 163 43.71 -6.82 61.98
CA ASP A 163 42.89 -6.13 60.99
C ASP A 163 42.07 -4.92 61.53
N PHE A 164 42.15 -4.65 62.83
CA PHE A 164 41.34 -3.63 63.52
C PHE A 164 41.93 -2.22 63.38
N THR A 165 42.05 -1.74 62.14
CA THR A 165 42.41 -0.34 61.84
C THR A 165 41.21 0.44 61.31
N LEU A 166 41.06 1.70 61.70
CA LEU A 166 40.00 2.59 61.17
C LEU A 166 40.04 2.70 59.63
N THR A 167 41.22 2.51 59.04
CA THR A 167 41.47 2.49 57.59
C THR A 167 40.89 1.23 56.91
N SER A 168 40.94 0.07 57.59
CA SER A 168 40.35 -1.20 57.11
C SER A 168 38.80 -1.16 57.09
N CYS A 169 38.21 -0.35 57.97
CA CYS A 169 36.75 -0.26 58.12
C CYS A 169 36.05 0.67 57.11
N ARG A 170 36.78 1.36 56.22
CA ARG A 170 36.22 2.42 55.37
C ARG A 170 36.03 1.96 53.93
N LYS A 171 34.85 1.47 53.57
CA LYS A 171 34.48 1.19 52.17
C LYS A 171 34.10 2.49 51.46
N LYS A 172 34.72 2.79 50.31
CA LYS A 172 34.36 3.94 49.46
C LYS A 172 33.24 3.52 48.50
N LEU A 173 32.33 4.45 48.21
CA LEU A 173 31.32 4.27 47.18
C LEU A 173 32.02 4.31 45.81
N ASP A 174 31.85 3.26 45.01
CA ASP A 174 32.36 3.23 43.64
C ASP A 174 31.35 3.93 42.72
N PRO A 175 31.73 4.97 41.96
CA PRO A 175 30.86 5.62 40.97
C PRO A 175 30.21 4.64 39.97
N ALA A 176 30.85 3.50 39.70
CA ALA A 176 30.29 2.46 38.83
C ALA A 176 29.01 1.80 39.40
N GLU A 177 28.76 1.91 40.72
CA GLU A 177 27.53 1.40 41.34
C GLU A 177 26.28 2.17 40.87
N GLU A 178 26.41 3.49 40.65
CA GLU A 178 25.31 4.35 40.16
C GLU A 178 25.01 4.12 38.67
N GLU A 179 25.95 3.53 37.93
CA GLU A 179 25.80 3.24 36.50
C GLU A 179 25.07 1.89 36.23
N ILE A 180 24.79 1.09 37.26
CA ILE A 180 24.09 -0.20 37.10
C ILE A 180 22.60 0.06 36.88
N LYS A 181 22.23 0.10 35.62
CA LYS A 181 20.86 0.19 35.15
C LYS A 181 20.67 -0.60 33.86
N MET A 182 19.42 -0.81 33.48
CA MET A 182 19.08 -1.42 32.20
C MET A 182 19.53 -0.53 31.04
N ASN A 183 19.74 -1.14 29.87
CA ASN A 183 20.18 -0.42 28.68
C ASN A 183 19.02 0.30 27.98
N GLU A 184 18.56 1.40 28.59
CA GLU A 184 17.45 2.21 28.09
C GLU A 184 17.68 2.74 26.66
N GLU A 185 18.93 3.07 26.31
CA GLU A 185 19.27 3.55 24.97
C GLU A 185 19.04 2.47 23.90
N ARG A 186 19.44 1.23 24.19
CA ARG A 186 19.17 0.09 23.32
C ARG A 186 17.67 -0.14 23.13
N ILE A 187 16.89 -0.05 24.21
CA ILE A 187 15.43 -0.17 24.16
C ILE A 187 14.82 0.96 23.32
N HIS A 188 15.29 2.19 23.49
CA HIS A 188 14.81 3.33 22.70
C HIS A 188 15.09 3.16 21.19
N LYS A 189 16.30 2.70 20.83
CA LYS A 189 16.67 2.37 19.44
C LYS A 189 15.79 1.26 18.87
N LEU A 190 15.56 0.20 19.64
CA LEU A 190 14.67 -0.90 19.27
C LEU A 190 13.25 -0.40 18.97
N MET A 191 12.67 0.41 19.86
CA MET A 191 11.33 0.96 19.65
C MET A 191 11.23 1.82 18.38
N LYS A 192 12.29 2.53 18.01
CA LYS A 192 12.34 3.29 16.75
C LYS A 192 12.32 2.35 15.54
N VAL A 193 13.08 1.26 15.58
CA VAL A 193 13.10 0.24 14.50
C VAL A 193 11.74 -0.44 14.37
N LEU A 194 11.15 -0.90 15.48
CA LEU A 194 9.84 -1.56 15.48
C LEU A 194 8.72 -0.67 14.92
N ARG A 195 8.72 0.63 15.26
CA ARG A 195 7.77 1.59 14.68
C ARG A 195 7.94 1.74 13.17
N ASN A 196 9.18 1.72 12.67
CA ASN A 196 9.46 1.81 11.23
C ASN A 196 8.99 0.54 10.50
N ILE A 197 9.31 -0.65 11.02
CA ILE A 197 8.84 -1.93 10.47
C ILE A 197 7.31 -1.97 10.45
N SER A 198 6.65 -1.60 11.55
CA SER A 198 5.19 -1.55 11.62
C SER A 198 4.59 -0.61 10.57
N LYS A 199 5.23 0.54 10.34
CA LYS A 199 4.80 1.50 9.32
C LYS A 199 4.96 0.93 7.91
N ASP A 200 6.10 0.32 7.60
CA ASP A 200 6.37 -0.27 6.29
C ASP A 200 5.44 -1.47 6.03
N LEU A 201 5.27 -2.37 6.99
CA LEU A 201 4.34 -3.50 6.88
C LEU A 201 2.91 -3.02 6.57
N LYS A 202 2.41 -1.99 7.26
CA LYS A 202 1.10 -1.39 6.97
C LYS A 202 1.03 -0.83 5.55
N ALA A 203 2.09 -0.17 5.09
CA ALA A 203 2.17 0.34 3.73
C ALA A 203 2.13 -0.80 2.71
N GLN A 204 2.94 -1.86 2.87
CA GLN A 204 2.95 -3.00 1.96
C GLN A 204 1.60 -3.74 1.93
N LEU A 205 0.94 -3.92 3.07
CA LEU A 205 -0.40 -4.52 3.15
C LEU A 205 -1.45 -3.71 2.38
N GLN A 206 -1.36 -2.38 2.43
CA GLN A 206 -2.22 -1.49 1.63
C GLN A 206 -1.88 -1.56 0.14
N ARG A 207 -0.58 -1.52 -0.19
CA ARG A 207 -0.05 -1.58 -1.57
C ARG A 207 -0.49 -2.85 -2.30
N LYS A 208 -0.44 -4.01 -1.63
CA LYS A 208 -0.85 -5.32 -2.17
C LYS A 208 -2.16 -5.29 -2.95
N SER A 209 -3.18 -4.62 -2.40
CA SER A 209 -4.52 -4.59 -3.02
C SER A 209 -4.53 -3.80 -4.33
N LEU A 210 -3.67 -2.79 -4.47
CA LEU A 210 -3.55 -1.99 -5.69
C LEU A 210 -2.72 -2.71 -6.75
N LEU A 211 -1.75 -3.54 -6.35
CA LEU A 211 -0.93 -4.32 -7.28
C LEU A 211 -1.74 -5.35 -8.05
N LEU A 212 -2.89 -5.80 -7.53
CA LEU A 212 -3.84 -6.64 -8.28
C LEU A 212 -4.42 -5.93 -9.51
N ASP A 213 -4.46 -4.59 -9.48
CA ASP A 213 -4.90 -3.74 -10.58
C ASP A 213 -3.70 -3.17 -11.36
N SER A 214 -2.51 -3.80 -11.31
CA SER A 214 -1.31 -3.27 -11.97
C SER A 214 -1.51 -3.04 -13.47
N PHE A 215 -1.10 -1.87 -13.95
CA PHE A 215 -1.24 -1.45 -15.33
C PHE A 215 0.13 -1.22 -15.97
N ASN A 216 0.41 -1.96 -17.03
CA ASN A 216 1.67 -1.85 -17.75
C ASN A 216 1.67 -0.59 -18.64
N VAL A 217 2.39 0.45 -18.22
CA VAL A 217 2.49 1.70 -18.97
C VAL A 217 3.59 1.59 -20.03
N ALA A 218 3.19 1.67 -21.30
CA ALA A 218 4.11 1.84 -22.42
C ALA A 218 4.00 3.26 -22.99
N ILE A 219 5.12 3.97 -23.15
CA ILE A 219 5.12 5.35 -23.66
C ILE A 219 4.87 5.40 -25.18
N ASP A 220 3.97 6.29 -25.60
CA ASP A 220 3.77 6.60 -27.02
C ASP A 220 4.86 7.56 -27.53
N LYS A 221 5.77 7.01 -28.34
CA LYS A 221 6.86 7.74 -29.01
C LYS A 221 6.38 8.88 -29.93
N GLN A 222 5.16 8.77 -30.48
CA GLN A 222 4.59 9.80 -31.34
C GLN A 222 4.15 11.03 -30.52
N SER A 223 3.68 10.80 -29.29
CA SER A 223 3.33 11.89 -28.37
C SER A 223 4.54 12.64 -27.79
N CYS A 224 5.66 11.95 -27.56
CA CYS A 224 6.81 12.50 -26.81
C CYS A 224 7.37 13.80 -27.42
N HIS A 225 7.64 14.79 -26.59
CA HIS A 225 8.48 15.92 -27.03
C HIS A 225 9.84 15.45 -27.60
N LYS A 226 10.39 16.15 -28.60
CA LYS A 226 11.62 15.72 -29.33
C LYS A 226 12.85 15.52 -28.45
N GLN A 227 12.92 16.27 -27.36
CA GLN A 227 14.01 16.21 -26.37
C GLN A 227 13.82 15.11 -25.33
N ILE A 228 12.69 14.39 -25.32
CA ILE A 228 12.50 13.22 -24.47
C ILE A 228 13.02 11.98 -25.19
N LYS A 229 14.00 11.32 -24.60
CA LYS A 229 14.53 10.03 -25.06
C LYS A 229 13.95 8.94 -24.16
N LEU A 230 13.52 7.83 -24.77
CA LEU A 230 13.16 6.62 -24.03
C LEU A 230 14.41 5.76 -23.81
N THR A 231 14.48 5.09 -22.67
CA THR A 231 15.45 4.02 -22.43
C THR A 231 15.20 2.84 -23.36
N SER A 232 16.19 1.95 -23.48
CA SER A 232 16.11 0.77 -24.35
C SER A 232 14.98 -0.18 -23.99
N ASP A 233 14.66 -0.30 -22.70
CA ASP A 233 13.55 -1.11 -22.17
C ASP A 233 12.18 -0.41 -22.30
N GLY A 234 12.14 0.85 -22.74
CA GLY A 234 10.91 1.61 -23.01
C GLY A 234 10.15 2.11 -21.76
N ARG A 235 10.71 1.94 -20.55
CA ARG A 235 10.08 2.33 -19.29
C ARG A 235 10.60 3.64 -18.71
N GLY A 236 11.83 4.00 -19.04
CA GLY A 236 12.48 5.22 -18.64
C GLY A 236 12.32 6.34 -19.66
N LEU A 237 12.10 7.55 -19.17
CA LEU A 237 12.10 8.80 -19.92
C LEU A 237 13.28 9.65 -19.42
N CYS A 238 14.13 10.10 -20.33
CA CYS A 238 15.22 11.02 -20.06
C CYS A 238 15.05 12.31 -20.85
N LEU A 239 15.22 13.46 -20.20
CA LEU A 239 15.30 14.74 -20.91
C LEU A 239 16.73 14.94 -21.44
N SER A 240 16.87 15.17 -22.74
CA SER A 240 18.14 15.43 -23.41
C SER A 240 18.26 16.91 -23.77
N SER A 241 19.46 17.47 -23.62
CA SER A 241 19.80 18.82 -24.05
C SER A 241 19.87 18.98 -25.57
N GLU A 242 20.03 17.89 -26.31
CA GLU A 242 20.15 17.91 -27.77
C GLU A 242 18.77 18.02 -28.41
N ASP A 243 18.58 19.05 -29.24
CA ASP A 243 17.41 19.12 -30.10
C ASP A 243 17.56 18.10 -31.24
N ARG A 244 16.68 17.11 -31.26
CA ARG A 244 16.67 16.10 -32.32
C ARG A 244 15.88 16.63 -33.50
N CYS A 245 16.45 16.49 -34.70
CA CYS A 245 15.76 16.80 -35.95
C CYS A 245 14.69 15.74 -36.28
N ILE A 246 13.67 15.62 -35.43
CA ILE A 246 12.51 14.76 -35.62
C ILE A 246 11.40 15.61 -36.25
N PRO A 247 10.67 15.10 -37.27
CA PRO A 247 9.52 15.79 -37.83
C PRO A 247 8.45 16.11 -36.77
N ASN A 248 7.80 17.27 -36.93
CA ASN A 248 6.66 17.63 -36.09
C ASN A 248 5.43 16.83 -36.53
N GLU A 249 5.12 15.78 -35.79
CA GLU A 249 3.88 15.02 -35.97
C GLU A 249 2.70 15.68 -35.23
N PRO A 250 1.45 15.56 -35.70
CA PRO A 250 0.29 16.17 -35.07
C PRO A 250 0.09 15.78 -33.59
N LEU A 251 0.44 14.55 -33.23
CA LEU A 251 0.31 14.01 -31.87
C LEU A 251 1.44 14.43 -30.93
N ARG A 252 2.53 15.00 -31.46
CA ARG A 252 3.75 15.31 -30.72
C ARG A 252 3.61 16.64 -29.98
N PHE A 253 4.04 16.67 -28.71
CA PHE A 253 4.23 17.94 -28.02
C PHE A 253 5.40 18.73 -28.63
N ASP A 254 5.18 19.99 -29.01
CA ASP A 254 6.15 20.81 -29.75
C ASP A 254 6.98 21.77 -28.87
N GLN A 255 6.42 22.21 -27.73
CA GLN A 255 7.00 23.23 -26.86
C GLN A 255 7.10 22.81 -25.40
N LEU A 256 6.30 21.82 -24.97
CA LEU A 256 6.30 21.32 -23.60
C LEU A 256 6.93 19.93 -23.56
N PHE A 257 7.80 19.69 -22.59
CA PHE A 257 8.46 18.40 -22.37
C PHE A 257 7.51 17.35 -21.79
N CYS A 258 6.46 17.03 -22.54
CA CYS A 258 5.43 16.08 -22.17
C CYS A 258 5.53 14.78 -22.99
N ALA A 259 5.02 13.70 -22.41
CA ALA A 259 4.80 12.41 -23.05
C ALA A 259 3.52 11.76 -22.51
N LEU A 260 2.84 10.96 -23.35
CA LEU A 260 1.69 10.16 -22.95
C LEU A 260 2.00 8.66 -23.07
N GLY A 261 1.25 7.86 -22.31
CA GLY A 261 1.14 6.43 -22.55
C GLY A 261 0.43 6.12 -23.87
N SER A 262 0.69 4.94 -24.40
CA SER A 262 0.13 4.44 -25.67
C SER A 262 -1.19 3.69 -25.49
N VAL A 263 -1.40 3.07 -24.33
CA VAL A 263 -2.60 2.30 -24.01
C VAL A 263 -3.57 3.18 -23.23
N ALA A 264 -4.82 3.22 -23.72
CA ALA A 264 -5.88 4.00 -23.09
C ALA A 264 -6.62 3.19 -22.02
N ILE A 265 -6.89 3.83 -20.88
CA ILE A 265 -7.76 3.33 -19.83
C ILE A 265 -9.18 3.78 -20.14
N THR A 266 -10.05 2.82 -20.43
CA THR A 266 -11.46 3.06 -20.81
C THR A 266 -12.46 2.47 -19.81
N SER A 267 -12.00 1.62 -18.90
CA SER A 267 -12.83 0.93 -17.91
C SER A 267 -11.97 0.28 -16.83
N GLY A 268 -12.55 -0.04 -15.69
CA GLY A 268 -11.94 -0.85 -14.66
C GLY A 268 -11.12 -0.05 -13.65
N GLN A 269 -10.24 -0.77 -12.95
CA GLN A 269 -9.29 -0.24 -11.99
C GLN A 269 -7.88 -0.48 -12.52
N HIS A 270 -7.03 0.52 -12.41
CA HIS A 270 -5.66 0.50 -12.94
C HIS A 270 -4.72 1.20 -11.98
N TYR A 271 -3.56 0.61 -11.73
CA TYR A 271 -2.54 1.13 -10.84
C TYR A 271 -1.16 1.05 -11.49
N TRP A 272 -0.37 2.12 -11.42
CA TRP A 272 1.04 2.07 -11.82
C TRP A 272 1.89 2.97 -10.92
N GLU A 273 3.19 2.73 -10.92
CA GLU A 273 4.15 3.49 -10.14
C GLU A 273 5.19 4.14 -11.03
N VAL A 274 5.63 5.34 -10.63
CA VAL A 274 6.60 6.15 -11.35
C VAL A 274 7.68 6.59 -10.39
N ASP A 275 8.91 6.17 -10.63
CA ASP A 275 10.09 6.68 -9.95
C ASP A 275 10.45 8.06 -10.50
N VAL A 276 10.56 9.01 -9.58
CA VAL A 276 10.82 10.42 -9.88
C VAL A 276 12.04 10.94 -9.12
N ARG A 277 12.79 10.07 -8.43
CA ARG A 277 13.96 10.42 -7.59
C ARG A 277 15.02 11.21 -8.36
N CYS A 278 15.23 10.83 -9.62
CA CYS A 278 16.22 11.43 -10.50
C CYS A 278 15.66 12.62 -11.31
N CYS A 279 14.55 13.22 -10.88
CA CYS A 279 13.98 14.40 -11.50
C CYS A 279 13.66 15.48 -10.43
N PRO A 280 14.35 16.63 -10.39
CA PRO A 280 14.08 17.67 -9.40
C PRO A 280 12.79 18.45 -9.66
N SER A 281 12.20 18.34 -10.85
CA SER A 281 10.90 18.95 -11.17
C SER A 281 10.17 18.17 -12.24
N TRP A 282 8.99 17.67 -11.91
CA TRP A 282 8.22 16.73 -12.73
C TRP A 282 6.71 16.93 -12.54
N ALA A 283 5.92 16.47 -13.51
CA ALA A 283 4.51 16.19 -13.29
C ALA A 283 4.15 14.79 -13.80
N VAL A 284 3.34 14.07 -13.02
CA VAL A 284 2.81 12.74 -13.31
C VAL A 284 1.30 12.80 -13.18
N GLY A 285 0.58 12.16 -14.10
CA GLY A 285 -0.87 12.22 -14.08
C GLY A 285 -1.54 11.41 -15.18
N VAL A 286 -2.73 11.85 -15.55
CA VAL A 286 -3.52 11.29 -16.65
C VAL A 286 -4.08 12.41 -17.52
N ALA A 287 -4.25 12.13 -18.81
CA ALA A 287 -4.83 13.05 -19.77
C ALA A 287 -5.73 12.34 -20.77
N TYR A 288 -6.69 13.06 -21.33
CA TYR A 288 -7.43 12.62 -22.49
C TYR A 288 -6.59 12.71 -23.76
N GLY A 289 -6.96 11.91 -24.77
CA GLY A 289 -6.39 11.99 -26.11
C GLY A 289 -6.59 13.38 -26.75
N SER A 290 -7.68 14.07 -26.39
CA SER A 290 -8.02 15.43 -26.86
C SER A 290 -7.16 16.56 -26.30
N LEU A 291 -6.26 16.27 -25.33
CA LEU A 291 -5.36 17.28 -24.78
C LEU A 291 -4.52 17.92 -25.91
N GLN A 292 -4.45 19.26 -25.93
CA GLN A 292 -3.73 19.97 -26.98
C GLN A 292 -2.22 19.67 -26.92
N ARG A 293 -1.58 19.60 -28.09
CA ARG A 293 -0.15 19.25 -28.21
C ARG A 293 0.74 20.44 -28.54
N ARG A 294 0.17 21.56 -28.97
CA ARG A 294 0.91 22.69 -29.52
C ARG A 294 0.95 23.89 -28.58
N GLY A 295 2.09 24.57 -28.55
CA GLY A 295 2.27 25.82 -27.82
C GLY A 295 2.51 25.66 -26.32
N ARG A 296 2.52 26.80 -25.63
CA ARG A 296 2.79 26.90 -24.18
C ARG A 296 1.59 27.44 -23.39
N ASP A 297 0.43 27.46 -24.01
CA ASP A 297 -0.80 27.94 -23.39
C ASP A 297 -1.35 26.92 -22.37
N LYS A 298 -2.47 27.28 -21.74
CA LYS A 298 -3.12 26.42 -20.74
C LYS A 298 -3.65 25.11 -21.35
N GLY A 299 -3.98 25.13 -22.64
CA GLY A 299 -4.52 24.00 -23.37
C GLY A 299 -3.56 22.82 -23.47
N ALA A 300 -2.26 23.06 -23.65
CA ALA A 300 -1.25 22.01 -23.73
C ALA A 300 -0.61 21.62 -22.38
N LYS A 301 -0.71 22.48 -21.36
CA LYS A 301 -0.10 22.26 -20.02
C LYS A 301 -0.92 21.26 -19.19
N LEU A 302 -0.28 20.16 -18.76
CA LEU A 302 -0.90 19.20 -17.84
C LEU A 302 -1.49 19.89 -16.60
N GLY A 303 -2.73 19.52 -16.26
CA GLY A 303 -3.49 20.03 -15.12
C GLY A 303 -4.04 21.46 -15.29
N ARG A 304 -3.71 22.18 -16.37
CA ARG A 304 -4.19 23.56 -16.61
C ARG A 304 -5.38 23.65 -17.57
N ASN A 305 -6.01 22.52 -17.84
CA ASN A 305 -7.17 22.37 -18.71
C ASN A 305 -8.09 21.27 -18.19
N ARG A 306 -9.27 21.14 -18.78
CA ARG A 306 -10.26 20.11 -18.45
C ARG A 306 -9.89 18.69 -18.91
N CYS A 307 -8.86 18.55 -19.76
CA CYS A 307 -8.47 17.29 -20.38
C CYS A 307 -7.33 16.58 -19.62
N SER A 308 -6.92 17.08 -18.44
CA SER A 308 -5.80 16.48 -17.70
C SER A 308 -5.87 16.72 -16.19
N TRP A 309 -5.31 15.77 -15.45
CA TRP A 309 -5.15 15.78 -14.00
C TRP A 309 -3.70 15.40 -13.70
N SER A 310 -3.01 16.15 -12.84
CA SER A 310 -1.61 15.87 -12.57
C SER A 310 -1.19 16.23 -11.15
N LEU A 311 -0.30 15.43 -10.60
CA LEU A 311 0.52 15.78 -9.45
C LEU A 311 1.84 16.36 -9.98
N GLU A 312 2.21 17.53 -9.47
CA GLU A 312 3.33 18.34 -9.95
C GLU A 312 4.26 18.66 -8.77
N PHE A 313 5.55 18.36 -8.91
CA PHE A 313 6.58 18.79 -7.98
C PHE A 313 7.48 19.80 -8.70
N GLN A 314 7.51 21.04 -8.21
CA GLN A 314 8.32 22.10 -8.80
C GLN A 314 8.78 23.09 -7.73
N ASN A 315 10.08 23.44 -7.76
CA ASN A 315 10.69 24.40 -6.81
C ASN A 315 10.41 24.07 -5.33
N GLY A 316 10.40 22.79 -4.96
CA GLY A 316 10.12 22.37 -3.58
C GLY A 316 8.65 22.38 -3.17
N HIS A 317 7.73 22.64 -4.10
CA HIS A 317 6.29 22.59 -3.85
C HIS A 317 5.67 21.40 -4.56
N LEU A 318 4.85 20.64 -3.84
CA LEU A 318 4.04 19.55 -4.39
C LEU A 318 2.59 20.06 -4.52
N MET A 319 2.04 20.00 -5.72
CA MET A 319 0.72 20.53 -6.02
C MET A 319 -0.05 19.56 -6.91
N ALA A 320 -1.34 19.38 -6.64
CA ALA A 320 -2.22 18.65 -7.52
C ALA A 320 -3.05 19.63 -8.35
N TRP A 321 -3.09 19.43 -9.66
CA TRP A 321 -3.66 20.36 -10.63
C TRP A 321 -4.73 19.71 -11.50
N HIS A 322 -5.82 20.45 -11.73
CA HIS A 322 -6.83 20.15 -12.74
C HIS A 322 -7.56 21.43 -13.13
N ASN A 323 -7.79 21.63 -14.43
CA ASN A 323 -8.51 22.78 -14.97
C ASN A 323 -8.04 24.14 -14.42
N ASP A 324 -6.72 24.32 -14.33
CA ASP A 324 -6.06 25.55 -13.85
C ASP A 324 -6.31 25.87 -12.36
N ARG A 325 -6.93 24.94 -11.63
CA ARG A 325 -7.07 24.95 -10.19
C ARG A 325 -6.05 24.01 -9.56
N HIS A 326 -5.63 24.33 -8.34
CA HIS A 326 -4.69 23.49 -7.62
C HIS A 326 -4.98 23.38 -6.14
N VAL A 327 -4.44 22.31 -5.57
CA VAL A 327 -4.32 22.10 -4.14
C VAL A 327 -2.83 21.94 -3.83
N ALA A 328 -2.31 22.71 -2.88
CA ALA A 328 -0.96 22.55 -2.38
C ALA A 328 -0.91 21.43 -1.35
N LEU A 329 0.02 20.50 -1.51
CA LEU A 329 0.24 19.39 -0.59
C LEU A 329 1.39 19.78 0.36
N PRO A 330 1.20 19.70 1.68
CA PRO A 330 2.22 20.14 2.64
C PRO A 330 3.43 19.20 2.60
N ILE A 331 4.60 19.76 2.31
CA ILE A 331 5.89 19.10 2.46
C ILE A 331 6.50 19.55 3.78
N THR A 332 6.82 18.60 4.65
CA THR A 332 7.42 18.87 5.97
C THR A 332 8.53 17.87 6.26
N ALA A 333 9.29 18.06 7.35
CA ALA A 333 10.29 17.07 7.78
C ALA A 333 9.70 15.66 7.99
N ALA A 334 8.42 15.57 8.35
CA ALA A 334 7.69 14.30 8.49
C ALA A 334 7.02 13.83 7.18
N ARG A 335 6.93 14.70 6.17
CA ARG A 335 6.26 14.46 4.89
C ARG A 335 7.12 14.99 3.74
N ALA A 336 8.21 14.28 3.45
CA ALA A 336 9.05 14.59 2.31
C ALA A 336 8.29 14.44 0.97
N ALA A 337 8.87 15.03 -0.08
CA ALA A 337 8.42 14.81 -1.45
C ALA A 337 8.52 13.32 -1.81
N PRO A 338 7.57 12.77 -2.57
CA PRO A 338 7.62 11.37 -2.95
C PRO A 338 8.78 11.11 -3.91
N ASN A 339 9.53 10.07 -3.63
CA ASN A 339 10.51 9.49 -4.53
C ASN A 339 9.84 8.65 -5.62
N ARG A 340 8.70 8.05 -5.27
CA ARG A 340 7.90 7.22 -6.16
C ARG A 340 6.42 7.59 -6.03
N VAL A 341 5.79 7.85 -7.16
CA VAL A 341 4.36 8.22 -7.22
C VAL A 341 3.56 7.03 -7.72
N GLY A 342 2.63 6.56 -6.91
CA GLY A 342 1.61 5.60 -7.32
C GLY A 342 0.40 6.33 -7.87
N VAL A 343 -0.13 5.89 -9.00
CA VAL A 343 -1.32 6.47 -9.64
C VAL A 343 -2.38 5.39 -9.76
N PHE A 344 -3.53 5.60 -9.13
CA PHE A 344 -4.67 4.69 -9.18
C PHE A 344 -5.86 5.36 -9.88
N VAL A 345 -6.42 4.66 -10.87
CA VAL A 345 -7.60 5.08 -11.61
C VAL A 345 -8.70 4.07 -11.39
N LYS A 346 -9.89 4.53 -10.97
CA LYS A 346 -11.13 3.76 -11.00
C LYS A 346 -12.09 4.44 -11.97
N TYR A 347 -12.08 3.97 -13.21
CA TYR A 347 -12.64 4.69 -14.34
C TYR A 347 -14.15 4.95 -14.19
N GLN A 348 -14.93 3.91 -13.88
CA GLN A 348 -16.39 4.03 -13.79
C GLN A 348 -16.87 4.94 -12.66
N LYS A 349 -16.05 5.15 -11.61
CA LYS A 349 -16.37 6.06 -10.51
C LYS A 349 -15.72 7.45 -10.68
N GLY A 350 -15.02 7.68 -11.79
CA GLY A 350 -14.27 8.91 -12.04
C GLY A 350 -13.30 9.28 -10.92
N ARG A 351 -12.70 8.26 -10.29
CA ARG A 351 -11.81 8.43 -9.14
C ARG A 351 -10.37 8.27 -9.59
N LEU A 352 -9.54 9.26 -9.28
CA LEU A 352 -8.10 9.25 -9.50
C LEU A 352 -7.40 9.55 -8.18
N VAL A 353 -6.48 8.70 -7.76
CA VAL A 353 -5.75 8.86 -6.50
C VAL A 353 -4.25 8.79 -6.76
N PHE A 354 -3.53 9.73 -6.16
CA PHE A 354 -2.08 9.75 -6.13
C PHE A 354 -1.59 9.30 -4.76
N TYR A 355 -0.60 8.43 -4.73
CA TYR A 355 0.03 7.91 -3.53
C TYR A 355 1.53 8.21 -3.56
N ASP A 356 2.10 8.40 -2.37
CA ASP A 356 3.52 8.14 -2.14
C ASP A 356 3.66 6.63 -2.09
N ALA A 357 4.22 6.02 -3.13
CA ALA A 357 4.22 4.57 -3.28
C ALA A 357 5.16 3.85 -2.29
N GLU A 358 6.11 4.56 -1.68
CA GLU A 358 6.97 3.99 -0.63
C GLU A 358 6.23 3.90 0.71
N THR A 359 5.43 4.92 1.04
CA THR A 359 4.73 4.98 2.33
C THR A 359 3.24 4.64 2.25
N MET A 360 2.73 4.41 1.04
CA MET A 360 1.31 4.28 0.69
C MET A 360 0.41 5.41 1.20
N ARG A 361 0.98 6.56 1.56
CA ARG A 361 0.23 7.74 1.97
C ARG A 361 -0.49 8.33 0.76
N THR A 362 -1.81 8.52 0.88
CA THR A 362 -2.57 9.30 -0.11
C THR A 362 -2.01 10.73 -0.18
N LEU A 363 -1.58 11.12 -1.36
CA LEU A 363 -1.13 12.48 -1.67
C LEU A 363 -2.33 13.34 -2.04
N GLN A 364 -3.10 12.90 -3.03
CA GLN A 364 -4.30 13.60 -3.47
C GLN A 364 -5.32 12.61 -4.04
N GLU A 365 -6.60 12.89 -3.81
CA GLU A 365 -7.72 12.24 -4.50
C GLU A 365 -8.52 13.27 -5.32
N PHE A 366 -8.84 12.91 -6.55
CA PHE A 366 -9.82 13.56 -7.40
C PHE A 366 -11.05 12.65 -7.48
N SER A 367 -12.17 13.08 -6.88
CA SER A 367 -13.44 12.32 -6.88
C SER A 367 -14.64 13.21 -6.60
N ALA A 368 -15.84 12.75 -7.03
CA ALA A 368 -17.10 13.48 -6.92
C ALA A 368 -17.49 13.92 -5.50
N VAL A 369 -17.00 13.19 -4.51
CA VAL A 369 -17.44 13.29 -3.12
C VAL A 369 -16.52 14.20 -2.31
N GLN A 370 -15.25 14.35 -2.70
CA GLN A 370 -14.21 14.77 -1.75
C GLN A 370 -13.48 16.07 -2.10
N THR A 371 -13.59 16.61 -3.32
CA THR A 371 -12.83 17.81 -3.70
C THR A 371 -13.73 18.97 -4.11
N ALA A 372 -14.12 19.81 -3.14
CA ALA A 372 -14.91 21.02 -3.39
C ALA A 372 -14.23 22.03 -4.34
N VAL A 373 -12.90 21.94 -4.50
CA VAL A 373 -12.11 22.83 -5.39
C VAL A 373 -12.33 22.50 -6.87
N PHE A 374 -12.66 21.25 -7.21
CA PHE A 374 -12.87 20.79 -8.58
C PHE A 374 -14.38 20.57 -8.78
N GLU A 375 -14.99 21.28 -9.74
CA GLU A 375 -16.45 21.38 -9.87
C GLU A 375 -17.16 20.02 -9.98
N ARG A 376 -18.32 19.89 -9.31
CA ARG A 376 -19.16 18.67 -9.28
C ARG A 376 -19.52 18.13 -10.68
N ALA A 377 -19.58 18.98 -11.70
CA ALA A 377 -20.04 18.65 -13.06
C ALA A 377 -19.05 17.82 -13.91
N HIS A 378 -17.81 17.56 -13.45
CA HIS A 378 -16.77 16.89 -14.25
C HIS A 378 -16.23 15.58 -13.65
N HIS A 379 -16.99 14.92 -12.79
CA HIS A 379 -16.49 13.76 -12.02
C HIS A 379 -16.67 12.40 -12.67
N GLN A 380 -17.03 12.34 -13.95
CA GLN A 380 -16.98 11.11 -14.71
C GLN A 380 -16.03 11.33 -15.88
N PHE A 381 -15.10 10.38 -16.08
CA PHE A 381 -14.22 10.45 -17.23
C PHE A 381 -15.07 10.30 -18.49
N THR A 382 -14.97 11.29 -19.38
CA THR A 382 -15.77 11.39 -20.61
C THR A 382 -15.04 10.83 -21.82
N GLU A 383 -13.73 10.65 -21.70
CA GLU A 383 -12.86 10.14 -22.75
C GLU A 383 -11.91 9.08 -22.17
N PRO A 384 -11.27 8.25 -23.01
CA PRO A 384 -10.19 7.38 -22.57
C PRO A 384 -9.04 8.16 -21.94
N LEU A 385 -8.51 7.64 -20.82
CA LEU A 385 -7.39 8.24 -20.10
C LEU A 385 -6.06 7.62 -20.52
N TYR A 386 -5.04 8.44 -20.69
CA TYR A 386 -3.67 8.02 -20.94
C TYR A 386 -2.80 8.49 -19.78
N PRO A 387 -1.87 7.64 -19.28
CA PRO A 387 -0.82 8.09 -18.37
C PRO A 387 -0.07 9.28 -18.98
N ALA A 388 0.24 10.28 -18.18
CA ALA A 388 0.83 11.53 -18.64
C ALA A 388 2.03 11.93 -17.79
N PHE A 389 3.10 12.35 -18.47
CA PHE A 389 4.39 12.69 -17.86
C PHE A 389 4.87 14.02 -18.39
N ARG A 390 5.52 14.81 -17.53
CA ARG A 390 6.13 16.08 -17.92
C ARG A 390 7.41 16.36 -17.15
N PHE A 391 8.42 16.81 -17.89
CA PHE A 391 9.61 17.45 -17.34
C PHE A 391 9.41 18.97 -17.31
N PHE A 392 9.94 19.62 -16.28
CA PHE A 392 10.08 21.07 -16.29
C PHE A 392 11.44 21.46 -16.87
N SER A 393 11.51 22.68 -17.40
CA SER A 393 12.74 23.14 -18.06
C SER A 393 13.93 23.01 -17.11
N PRO A 394 15.02 22.38 -17.57
CA PRO A 394 16.20 22.18 -16.76
C PRO A 394 16.77 23.56 -16.38
N LYS A 395 17.04 23.77 -15.09
CA LYS A 395 17.78 24.96 -14.63
C LYS A 395 19.29 24.75 -14.81
N ASP A 396 19.74 23.51 -14.71
CA ASP A 396 21.15 23.09 -14.81
C ASP A 396 21.33 21.92 -15.78
N LYS A 397 22.58 21.65 -16.20
CA LYS A 397 23.00 20.50 -17.04
C LYS A 397 22.90 19.13 -16.32
N GLY A 398 21.85 18.93 -15.53
CA GLY A 398 21.58 17.69 -14.81
C GLY A 398 21.01 16.59 -15.72
N HIS A 399 21.09 15.35 -15.23
CA HIS A 399 20.38 14.22 -15.83
C HIS A 399 18.96 14.16 -15.24
N TYR A 400 17.94 14.41 -16.05
CA TYR A 400 16.54 14.39 -15.62
C TYR A 400 15.91 13.09 -16.09
N HIS A 401 15.50 12.25 -15.15
CA HIS A 401 15.01 10.91 -15.43
C HIS A 401 13.75 10.60 -14.63
N ILE A 402 12.77 10.03 -15.33
CA ILE A 402 11.53 9.48 -14.78
C ILE A 402 11.45 8.03 -15.26
N GLU A 403 11.13 7.10 -14.37
CA GLU A 403 11.06 5.68 -14.70
C GLU A 403 9.72 5.08 -14.31
N ILE A 404 9.08 4.36 -15.23
CA ILE A 404 7.89 3.55 -14.90
C ILE A 404 8.38 2.28 -14.21
N CYS A 405 7.91 2.06 -12.98
CA CYS A 405 8.33 0.89 -12.21
C CYS A 405 7.73 -0.40 -12.79
N ASP A 406 8.52 -1.47 -12.76
CA ASP A 406 7.98 -2.81 -12.97
C ASP A 406 7.15 -3.24 -11.77
N LEU A 407 5.90 -3.62 -12.03
CA LEU A 407 4.99 -4.13 -11.02
C LEU A 407 4.58 -5.57 -11.30
N SER A 408 5.23 -6.26 -12.25
CA SER A 408 5.01 -7.69 -12.44
C SER A 408 5.36 -8.42 -11.13
N LEU A 409 4.33 -9.01 -10.51
CA LEU A 409 4.40 -9.80 -9.28
C LEU A 409 4.98 -11.20 -9.55
#